data_AF-A0A139NR12-F1
#
_entry.id   AF-A0A139NR12-F1
#
_cell.length_a   1.000
_cell.length_b   1.000
_cell.length_c   1.000
_cell.angle_alpha   90.00
_cell.angle_beta   90.00
_cell.angle_gamma   90.00
#
_symmetry.space_group_name_H-M   'P 1'
#
loop_
_entity.id
_entity.type
_entity.pdbx_description
1 polymer ?
#
loop_
_entity_poly.entity_id
_entity_poly.type
_entity_poly.pdbx_seq_one_letter_code
_entity_poly.pdbx_strand_id
1 'polypeptide(L)'
;MFHPTYTYINKTVKNFEAVPLLVPIFEEGKQVYFSPSLQEIQTHASQVFDQLWDEYKRVLNPQEYPVDLAQDVWEHKMELIDTIRKQVAR
;
A
#
# COMPACT_ATOMS: atom_id res chain seq x y z
N MET A 1 7.75 -2.15 9.94
CA MET A 1 6.33 -2.17 9.51
C MET A 1 5.47 -2.35 10.75
N PHE A 2 4.40 -1.57 10.91
CA PHE A 2 3.52 -1.62 12.08
C PHE A 2 2.08 -1.30 11.68
N HIS A 3 1.13 -1.93 12.36
CA HIS A 3 -0.28 -1.71 12.09
C HIS A 3 -0.68 -0.29 12.54
N PRO A 4 -1.33 0.53 11.70
CA PRO A 4 -1.55 1.95 11.98
C PRO A 4 -2.52 2.23 13.15
N THR A 5 -3.46 1.32 13.41
CA THR A 5 -4.37 1.37 14.58
C THR A 5 -3.81 0.65 15.80
N TYR A 6 -3.43 -0.63 15.65
CA TYR A 6 -2.89 -1.46 16.71
C TYR A 6 -1.35 -1.46 16.70
N THR A 7 -0.75 -0.33 17.07
CA THR A 7 0.71 -0.07 16.90
C THR A 7 1.63 -1.03 17.63
N TYR A 8 1.12 -1.77 18.64
CA TYR A 8 1.86 -2.85 19.30
C TYR A 8 2.09 -4.06 18.38
N ILE A 9 1.30 -4.23 17.31
CA ILE A 9 1.52 -5.22 16.26
C ILE A 9 2.54 -4.63 15.28
N ASN A 10 3.79 -5.05 15.39
CA ASN A 10 4.86 -4.59 14.53
C ASN A 10 5.83 -5.73 14.15
N LYS A 11 6.54 -5.53 13.06
CA LYS A 11 7.58 -6.43 12.55
C LYS A 11 8.72 -5.64 11.93
N THR A 12 9.94 -6.13 12.15
CA THR A 12 11.14 -5.66 11.47
C THR A 12 11.39 -6.53 10.25
N VAL A 13 11.21 -5.98 9.06
CA VAL A 13 11.41 -6.68 7.79
C VAL A 13 12.83 -6.41 7.29
N LYS A 14 13.54 -7.46 6.89
CA LYS A 14 14.90 -7.42 6.32
C LYS A 14 14.94 -8.32 5.08
N ASN A 15 15.88 -8.07 4.18
CA ASN A 15 16.08 -8.87 2.96
C ASN A 15 14.80 -8.97 2.11
N PHE A 16 14.19 -7.82 1.81
CA PHE A 16 12.98 -7.72 1.01
C PHE A 16 13.23 -6.90 -0.25
N GLU A 17 12.41 -7.14 -1.27
CA GLU A 17 12.35 -6.30 -2.46
C GLU A 17 11.19 -5.31 -2.33
N ALA A 18 11.47 -4.03 -2.56
CA ALA A 18 10.47 -2.97 -2.54
C ALA A 18 10.08 -2.60 -3.97
N VAL A 19 8.81 -2.86 -4.34
CA VAL A 19 8.30 -2.56 -5.68
C VAL A 19 7.37 -1.34 -5.62
N PRO A 20 7.68 -0.22 -6.29
CA PRO A 20 6.77 0.91 -6.39
C PRO A 20 5.57 0.55 -7.26
N LEU A 21 4.37 0.54 -6.66
CA LEU A 21 3.15 0.15 -7.37
C LEU A 21 2.59 1.26 -8.27
N LEU A 22 2.77 2.53 -7.88
CA LEU A 22 2.33 3.67 -8.68
C LEU A 22 3.38 3.99 -9.75
N VAL A 23 2.97 3.88 -11.00
CA VAL A 23 3.78 4.22 -12.18
C VAL A 23 3.19 5.45 -12.87
N PRO A 24 4.03 6.35 -13.42
CA PRO A 24 3.55 7.53 -14.13
C PRO A 24 2.82 7.11 -15.41
N ILE A 25 1.56 7.52 -15.54
CA ILE A 25 0.76 7.32 -16.76
C ILE A 25 0.80 8.57 -17.65
N PHE A 26 0.69 9.73 -17.01
CA PHE A 26 0.75 11.04 -17.64
C PHE A 26 1.75 11.93 -16.91
N GLU A 27 2.55 12.68 -17.67
CA GLU A 27 3.45 13.72 -17.18
C GLU A 27 3.13 15.01 -17.94
N GLU A 28 2.80 16.07 -17.20
CA GLU A 28 2.47 17.39 -17.77
C GLU A 28 1.41 17.34 -18.90
N GLY A 29 0.42 16.47 -18.74
CA GLY A 29 -0.67 16.27 -19.71
C GLY A 29 -0.29 15.41 -20.93
N LYS A 30 0.93 14.87 -21.00
CA LYS A 30 1.38 13.94 -22.04
C LYS A 30 1.34 12.51 -21.52
N GLN A 31 0.76 11.59 -22.29
CA GLN A 31 0.77 10.16 -21.95
C GLN A 31 2.19 9.61 -22.13
N VAL A 32 2.80 9.13 -21.05
CA VAL A 32 4.15 8.52 -21.06
C VAL A 32 4.12 7.01 -20.91
N TYR A 33 2.99 6.45 -20.47
CA TYR A 33 2.80 5.01 -20.33
C TYR A 33 2.23 4.36 -21.59
N PHE A 34 2.81 3.22 -21.95
CA PHE A 34 2.30 2.37 -23.01
C PHE A 34 1.35 1.33 -22.41
N SER A 35 0.10 1.30 -22.91
CA SER A 35 -0.87 0.33 -22.45
C SER A 35 -0.49 -1.08 -22.95
N PRO A 36 -0.32 -2.06 -22.05
CA PRO A 36 -0.13 -3.45 -22.44
C PRO A 36 -1.36 -3.97 -23.17
N SER A 37 -1.15 -5.03 -23.95
CA SER A 37 -2.22 -5.81 -24.56
C SER A 37 -3.07 -6.52 -23.50
N LEU A 38 -4.30 -6.89 -23.88
CA LEU A 38 -5.18 -7.64 -22.98
C LEU A 38 -4.57 -8.96 -22.50
N GLN A 39 -3.80 -9.63 -23.38
CA GLN A 39 -3.14 -10.88 -23.05
C GLN A 39 -2.04 -10.67 -21.99
N GLU A 40 -1.24 -9.61 -22.12
CA GLU A 40 -0.22 -9.24 -21.14
C GLU A 40 -0.86 -8.87 -19.79
N ILE A 41 -1.98 -8.14 -19.80
CA ILE A 41 -2.73 -7.81 -18.57
C ILE A 41 -3.22 -9.09 -17.88
N GLN A 42 -3.80 -10.03 -18.63
CA GLN A 42 -4.27 -11.29 -18.07
C GLN A 42 -3.13 -12.11 -17.46
N THR A 43 -2.02 -12.27 -18.21
CA THR A 43 -0.84 -12.99 -17.73
C THR A 43 -0.25 -12.34 -16.48
N HIS A 44 -0.15 -11.01 -16.46
CA HIS A 44 0.34 -10.27 -15.30
C HIS A 44 -0.55 -10.48 -14.07
N ALA A 45 -1.88 -10.39 -14.23
CA ALA A 45 -2.82 -10.59 -13.13
C ALA A 45 -2.69 -11.99 -12.51
N SER A 46 -2.58 -13.04 -13.33
CA SER A 46 -2.34 -14.42 -12.83
C SER A 46 -1.00 -14.54 -12.10
N GLN A 47 0.08 -13.99 -12.65
CA GLN A 47 1.40 -14.04 -12.02
C GLN A 47 1.45 -13.33 -10.66
N VAL A 48 0.83 -12.14 -10.55
CA VAL A 48 0.78 -11.39 -9.29
C VAL A 48 -0.11 -12.11 -8.28
N PHE A 49 -1.22 -12.70 -8.71
CA PHE A 49 -2.08 -13.50 -7.83
C PHE A 49 -1.35 -14.72 -7.26
N ASP A 50 -0.54 -15.40 -8.07
CA ASP A 50 0.24 -16.56 -7.63
C ASP A 50 1.34 -16.22 -6.62
N GLN A 51 1.80 -14.96 -6.59
CA GLN A 51 2.77 -14.47 -5.59
C GLN A 51 2.16 -14.27 -4.19
N LEU A 52 0.82 -14.16 -4.09
CA LEU A 52 0.15 -14.04 -2.80
C LEU A 52 0.19 -15.37 -2.04
N TRP A 53 0.41 -15.28 -0.74
CA TRP A 53 0.32 -16.43 0.16
C TRP A 53 -1.11 -16.97 0.24
N ASP A 54 -1.25 -18.28 0.47
CA ASP A 54 -2.52 -19.00 0.40
C ASP A 54 -3.56 -18.45 1.39
N GLU A 55 -3.14 -17.95 2.55
CA GLU A 55 -4.00 -17.33 3.55
C GLU A 55 -4.77 -16.10 3.03
N TYR A 56 -4.17 -15.35 2.10
CA TYR A 56 -4.79 -14.19 1.47
C TYR A 56 -5.72 -14.57 0.32
N LYS A 57 -5.52 -15.75 -0.29
CA LYS A 57 -6.30 -16.25 -1.43
C LYS A 57 -7.58 -17.00 -1.02
N ARG A 58 -7.80 -17.26 0.27
CA ARG A 58 -8.96 -18.02 0.75
C ARG A 58 -10.26 -17.28 0.43
N VAL A 59 -11.25 -18.02 -0.10
CA VAL A 59 -12.59 -17.48 -0.37
C VAL A 59 -13.34 -17.17 0.92
N LEU A 60 -13.18 -18.01 1.95
CA LEU A 60 -13.82 -17.83 3.25
C LEU A 60 -12.77 -17.45 4.30
N ASN A 61 -13.02 -16.33 4.99
CA ASN A 61 -12.15 -15.78 6.04
C ASN A 61 -10.67 -15.64 5.61
N PRO A 62 -10.37 -14.92 4.50
CA PRO A 62 -8.98 -14.59 4.17
C PRO A 62 -8.33 -13.80 5.31
N GLN A 63 -7.01 -13.93 5.45
CA GLN A 63 -6.27 -13.05 6.36
C GLN A 63 -6.25 -11.62 5.81
N GLU A 64 -6.14 -10.64 6.70
CA GLU A 64 -6.00 -9.24 6.29
C GLU A 64 -4.59 -8.99 5.76
N TYR A 65 -4.49 -8.47 4.53
CA TYR A 65 -3.21 -8.10 3.95
C TYR A 65 -2.71 -6.80 4.62
N PRO A 66 -1.49 -6.77 5.18
CA PRO A 66 -1.01 -5.63 5.95
C PRO A 66 -0.79 -4.41 5.06
N VAL A 67 -1.55 -3.35 5.31
CA VAL A 67 -1.37 -2.02 4.70
C VAL A 67 -0.93 -1.06 5.79
N ASP A 68 0.39 -0.92 5.91
CA ASP A 68 1.02 -0.14 6.96
C ASP A 68 1.47 1.24 6.46
N LEU A 69 1.59 2.20 7.37
CA LEU A 69 2.20 3.50 7.08
C LEU A 69 3.70 3.47 7.43
N ALA A 70 4.49 4.23 6.67
CA ALA A 70 5.82 4.61 7.13
C ALA A 70 5.69 5.45 8.40
N GLN A 71 6.69 5.36 9.29
CA GLN A 71 6.63 5.98 10.61
C GLN A 71 6.48 7.49 10.51
N ASP A 72 7.29 8.12 9.67
CA ASP A 72 7.25 9.56 9.36
C ASP A 72 5.87 10.01 8.83
N VAL A 73 5.26 9.24 7.94
CA VAL A 73 3.92 9.53 7.38
C VAL A 73 2.84 9.42 8.46
N TRP A 74 2.91 8.41 9.32
CA TRP A 74 1.97 8.23 10.42
C TRP A 74 2.09 9.35 11.46
N GLU A 75 3.32 9.71 11.83
CA GLU A 75 3.61 10.81 12.77
C GLU A 75 3.07 12.13 12.22
N HIS A 76 3.38 12.46 10.96
CA HIS A 76 2.87 13.65 10.28
C HIS A 76 1.33 13.69 10.30
N LYS A 77 0.66 12.57 10.01
CA LYS A 77 -0.80 12.48 10.07
C LYS A 77 -1.32 12.81 11.48
N MET A 78 -0.71 12.25 12.53
CA MET A 78 -1.14 12.50 13.91
C MET A 78 -0.90 13.95 14.33
N GLU A 79 0.22 14.54 13.94
CA GLU A 79 0.54 15.95 14.20
C GLU A 79 -0.48 16.90 13.57
N LEU A 80 -0.88 16.64 12.32
CA LEU A 80 -1.92 17.42 11.64
C LEU A 80 -3.26 17.32 12.37
N ILE A 81 -3.65 16.11 12.77
CA ILE A 81 -4.91 15.89 13.52
C ILE A 81 -4.88 16.66 14.85
N ASP A 82 -3.77 16.59 15.59
CA ASP A 82 -3.61 17.30 16.85
C ASP A 82 -3.64 18.82 16.67
N THR A 83 -2.98 19.32 15.62
CA THR A 83 -2.99 20.74 15.25
C THR A 83 -4.41 21.25 15.02
N ILE A 84 -5.19 20.55 14.20
CA ILE A 84 -6.58 20.95 13.91
C ILE A 84 -7.46 20.86 15.17
N ARG A 85 -7.30 19.83 16.00
CA ARG A 85 -8.05 19.71 17.26
C ARG A 85 -7.79 20.88 18.20
N LYS A 86 -6.53 21.31 18.33
CA LYS A 86 -6.15 22.48 19.15
C LYS A 86 -6.70 23.79 18.60
N GLN A 87 -6.80 23.92 17.28
CA GLN A 87 -7.38 25.11 16.64
C GLN A 87 -8.88 25.23 16.87
N VAL A 88 -9.62 24.11 16.78
CA VAL A 88 -11.08 24.09 16.94
C VAL A 88 -11.52 24.20 18.41
N ALA A 89 -10.68 23.75 19.34
CA ALA A 89 -10.96 23.84 20.78
C ALA A 89 -10.73 25.25 21.37
N ARG A 90 -10.20 26.20 20.58
CA ARG A 90 -10.07 27.62 20.93
C ARG A 90 -11.25 28.41 20.40
#